data_AF-A0A5C4N183-F1
#
_entry.id   AF-A0A5C4N183-F1
#
_cell.length_a   1.000
_cell.length_b   1.000
_cell.length_c   1.000
_cell.angle_alpha   90.00
_cell.angle_beta   90.00
_cell.angle_gamma   90.00
#
_symmetry.space_group_name_H-M   'P 1'
#
loop_
_entity.id
_entity.type
_entity.pdbx_description
1 polymer ?
#
loop_
_entity_poly.entity_id
_entity_poly.type
_entity_poly.pdbx_seq_one_letter_code
_entity_poly.pdbx_strand_id
1 'polypeptide(L)'
;MPFTDHANRSLLASVTFLSLATSSPVSANEDGLSSGRDILAWGITTSASVQLIPAEDHPADILFVNRLTHGNALEMVFALEIDGLVVEVEVSNGIGEQPDLLFVTPPMGFVAIPSRIEVHEGETGRIAIMHALLS
;
A
#
# COMPACT_ATOMS: atom_id res chain seq x y z
N MET A 1 -38.63 -57.30 -18.84
CA MET A 1 -37.49 -58.09 -19.36
C MET A 1 -37.98 -58.80 -20.63
N PRO A 2 -37.27 -58.76 -21.77
CA PRO A 2 -35.88 -59.25 -21.98
C PRO A 2 -34.88 -58.15 -22.41
N PHE A 3 -33.60 -58.19 -22.03
CA PHE A 3 -32.42 -58.80 -22.73
C PHE A 3 -32.13 -58.11 -24.09
N THR A 4 -30.95 -57.63 -24.46
CA THR A 4 -29.58 -58.01 -24.10
C THR A 4 -28.59 -56.91 -24.51
N ASP A 5 -27.51 -56.84 -23.75
CA ASP A 5 -26.18 -56.29 -24.01
C ASP A 5 -25.61 -56.63 -25.41
N HIS A 6 -24.86 -55.70 -26.02
CA HIS A 6 -23.64 -56.03 -26.76
C HIS A 6 -22.80 -54.77 -27.07
N ALA A 7 -21.64 -54.72 -26.44
CA ALA A 7 -20.50 -53.88 -26.76
C ALA A 7 -20.05 -54.02 -28.23
N ASN A 8 -19.58 -52.92 -28.85
CA ASN A 8 -18.41 -53.03 -29.71
C ASN A 8 -17.58 -51.74 -29.83
N ARG A 9 -16.28 -51.96 -29.86
CA ARG A 9 -15.15 -51.01 -29.79
C ARG A 9 -14.74 -50.52 -31.19
N SER A 10 -14.29 -49.27 -31.32
CA SER A 10 -13.19 -48.81 -32.20
C SER A 10 -13.08 -47.28 -32.07
N LEU A 11 -12.05 -46.71 -31.41
CA LEU A 11 -10.67 -46.40 -31.87
C LEU A 11 -10.55 -45.04 -32.60
N LEU A 12 -9.79 -44.14 -31.94
CA LEU A 12 -8.90 -43.09 -32.49
C LEU A 12 -9.59 -41.90 -33.19
N ALA A 13 -9.19 -40.63 -33.05
CA ALA A 13 -8.05 -39.97 -32.41
C ALA A 13 -8.35 -38.45 -32.35
N SER A 14 -7.59 -37.74 -31.51
CA SER A 14 -7.35 -36.28 -31.55
C SER A 14 -8.56 -35.39 -31.17
N VAL A 15 -8.45 -34.39 -30.30
CA VAL A 15 -7.59 -33.23 -30.42
C VAL A 15 -7.22 -32.66 -29.04
N THR A 16 -5.92 -32.46 -28.90
CA THR A 16 -5.12 -31.47 -28.15
C THR A 16 -5.81 -30.36 -27.34
N PHE A 17 -5.34 -30.24 -26.09
CA PHE A 17 -5.17 -29.09 -25.19
C PHE A 17 -5.77 -27.72 -25.55
N LEU A 18 -6.51 -27.14 -24.60
CA LEU A 18 -6.29 -25.76 -24.21
C LEU A 18 -6.55 -25.58 -22.69
N SER A 19 -5.46 -25.56 -21.93
CA SER A 19 -5.43 -25.11 -20.54
C SER A 19 -5.52 -23.59 -20.52
N LEU A 20 -6.50 -23.03 -19.81
CA LEU A 20 -6.35 -21.71 -19.17
C LEU A 20 -6.84 -21.85 -17.73
N ALA A 21 -5.96 -22.40 -16.89
CA ALA A 21 -5.96 -22.05 -15.48
C ALA A 21 -5.49 -20.59 -15.41
N THR A 22 -6.42 -19.65 -15.28
CA THR A 22 -6.06 -18.30 -14.82
C THR A 22 -5.81 -18.41 -13.32
N SER A 23 -4.66 -18.95 -12.94
CA SER A 23 -4.09 -18.71 -11.63
C SER A 23 -3.85 -17.20 -11.56
N SER A 24 -4.69 -16.50 -10.81
CA SER A 24 -4.40 -15.13 -10.39
C SER A 24 -2.98 -15.10 -9.85
N PRO A 25 -2.10 -14.17 -10.29
CA PRO A 25 -0.86 -13.97 -9.58
C PRO A 25 -1.23 -13.49 -8.18
N VAL A 26 -1.05 -14.37 -7.20
CA VAL A 26 -0.85 -13.97 -5.82
C VAL A 26 0.46 -13.18 -5.85
N SER A 27 0.35 -11.86 -5.93
CA SER A 27 1.51 -10.99 -5.75
C SER A 27 1.72 -10.88 -4.25
N ALA A 28 2.15 -11.99 -3.64
CA ALA A 28 2.87 -11.96 -2.40
C ALA A 28 4.23 -11.33 -2.72
N ASN A 29 4.30 -9.99 -2.63
CA ASN A 29 5.58 -9.31 -2.48
C ASN A 29 6.03 -9.54 -1.03
N GLU A 30 6.45 -10.77 -0.74
CA GLU A 30 7.42 -11.02 0.31
C GLU A 30 8.78 -10.91 -0.35
N ASP A 31 9.36 -9.72 -0.34
CA ASP A 31 10.81 -9.54 -0.47
C ASP A 31 11.16 -8.11 -0.05
N GLY A 32 11.86 -7.99 1.07
CA GLY A 32 12.61 -6.79 1.41
C GLY A 32 12.35 -6.20 2.78
N LEU A 33 12.65 -6.96 3.85
CA LEU A 33 13.24 -6.34 5.04
C LEU A 33 14.48 -5.56 4.57
N SER A 34 14.33 -4.26 4.36
CA SER A 34 15.44 -3.35 4.13
C SER A 34 15.36 -2.23 5.15
N SER A 35 15.78 -2.57 6.36
CA SER A 35 16.24 -1.67 7.41
C SER A 35 16.92 -0.43 6.81
N GLY A 36 16.26 0.73 6.85
CA GLY A 36 16.96 1.99 6.66
C GLY A 36 16.17 3.24 6.26
N ARG A 37 15.03 3.14 5.57
CA ARG A 37 14.12 4.26 5.21
C ARG A 37 13.07 3.73 4.23
N ASP A 38 11.81 3.62 4.67
CA ASP A 38 10.71 3.29 3.77
C ASP A 38 10.26 4.55 3.03
N ILE A 39 10.58 4.61 1.74
CA ILE A 39 10.05 5.62 0.82
C ILE A 39 8.99 4.95 -0.03
N LEU A 40 7.74 5.38 0.11
CA LEU A 40 6.67 4.96 -0.78
C LEU A 40 6.32 6.10 -1.72
N ALA A 41 6.44 5.83 -3.02
CA ALA A 41 5.89 6.62 -4.10
C ALA A 41 4.86 5.73 -4.81
N TRP A 42 3.66 6.25 -5.04
CA TRP A 42 2.57 5.51 -5.65
C TRP A 42 2.14 6.19 -6.94
N GLY A 43 1.74 5.40 -7.93
CA GLY A 43 1.21 5.91 -9.18
C GLY A 43 2.26 6.32 -10.21
N ILE A 44 1.95 6.04 -11.48
CA ILE A 44 2.72 6.49 -12.65
C ILE A 44 2.49 7.98 -12.94
N THR A 45 1.50 8.60 -12.29
CA THR A 45 0.96 9.93 -12.59
C THR A 45 1.05 10.94 -11.45
N THR A 46 1.55 10.54 -10.28
CA THR A 46 1.86 11.45 -9.18
C THR A 46 3.32 11.30 -8.77
N SER A 47 3.91 12.41 -8.33
CA SER A 47 5.25 12.44 -7.76
C SER A 47 5.20 12.68 -6.24
N ALA A 48 4.02 12.52 -5.64
CA ALA A 48 3.86 12.56 -4.19
C ALA A 48 4.61 11.39 -3.55
N SER A 49 5.15 11.64 -2.36
CA SER A 49 5.87 10.61 -1.61
C SER A 49 5.73 10.82 -0.12
N VAL A 50 5.80 9.72 0.60
CA VAL A 50 5.80 9.67 2.06
C VAL A 50 7.06 8.96 2.54
N GLN A 51 7.61 9.41 3.65
CA GLN A 51 8.81 8.84 4.24
C GLN A 51 8.69 8.83 5.76
N LEU A 52 9.07 7.72 6.38
CA LEU A 52 9.29 7.62 7.81
C LEU A 52 10.80 7.74 8.07
N ILE A 53 11.22 8.74 8.85
CA ILE A 53 12.63 9.03 9.12
C ILE A 53 12.90 9.08 10.63
N PRO A 54 14.09 8.64 11.11
CA PRO A 54 14.45 8.81 12.51
C PRO A 54 14.62 10.30 12.84
N ALA A 55 14.29 10.68 14.08
CA ALA A 55 14.53 12.03 14.59
C ALA A 55 15.49 12.04 15.79
N GLU A 56 16.05 13.20 16.11
CA GLU A 56 17.05 13.33 17.18
C GLU A 56 16.42 13.38 18.59
N ASP A 57 15.23 13.97 18.72
CA ASP A 57 14.58 14.28 20.00
C ASP A 57 13.26 13.51 20.23
N HIS A 58 12.84 12.70 19.27
CA HIS A 58 11.64 11.86 19.32
C HIS A 58 11.83 10.63 18.41
N PRO A 59 10.96 9.60 18.52
CA PRO A 59 11.11 8.36 17.76
C PRO A 59 11.32 8.52 16.25
N ALA A 60 10.43 9.26 15.58
CA ALA A 60 10.47 9.41 14.13
C ALA A 60 9.60 10.57 13.64
N ASP A 61 9.90 11.05 12.44
CA ASP A 61 9.07 11.97 11.67
C ASP A 61 8.48 11.27 10.44
N ILE A 62 7.22 11.57 10.14
CA ILE A 62 6.62 11.34 8.83
C ILE A 62 6.78 12.61 8.00
N LEU A 63 7.44 12.51 6.85
CA LEU A 63 7.51 13.56 5.84
C LEU A 63 6.65 13.18 4.65
N PHE A 64 5.75 14.08 4.26
CA PHE A 64 4.95 13.94 3.06
C PHE A 64 5.22 15.09 2.11
N VAL A 65 5.70 14.78 0.92
CA VAL A 65 5.95 15.76 -0.13
C VAL A 65 4.82 15.66 -1.13
N ASN A 66 3.95 16.65 -1.17
CA ASN A 66 2.89 16.71 -2.18
C ASN A 66 3.48 17.28 -3.48
N ARG A 67 3.45 16.49 -4.54
CA ARG A 67 3.77 16.96 -5.89
C ARG A 67 2.63 16.58 -6.81
N LEU A 68 2.18 17.57 -7.59
CA LEU A 68 1.13 17.54 -8.61
C LEU A 68 0.61 16.13 -8.94
N THR A 69 -0.57 15.82 -8.42
CA THR A 69 -1.31 14.62 -8.79
C THR A 69 -2.17 14.93 -10.00
N HIS A 70 -1.73 14.49 -11.19
CA HIS A 70 -2.58 14.56 -12.38
C HIS A 70 -3.57 13.38 -12.35
N GLY A 71 -4.85 13.64 -12.09
CA GLY A 71 -5.89 12.62 -12.26
C GLY A 71 -7.04 12.68 -11.26
N ASN A 72 -7.55 11.50 -10.92
CA ASN A 72 -8.66 11.30 -10.00
C ASN A 72 -8.18 11.29 -8.56
N ALA A 73 -9.08 11.60 -7.62
CA ALA A 73 -8.85 11.38 -6.20
C ALA A 73 -8.50 9.92 -5.95
N LEU A 74 -7.51 9.70 -5.10
CA LEU A 74 -7.06 8.38 -4.69
C LEU A 74 -6.93 8.38 -3.17
N GLU A 75 -7.46 7.33 -2.55
CA GLU A 75 -7.25 7.03 -1.14
C GLU A 75 -6.31 5.82 -1.05
N MET A 76 -5.26 5.95 -0.26
CA MET A 76 -4.26 4.91 -0.08
C MET A 76 -3.93 4.77 1.39
N VAL A 77 -3.78 3.53 1.81
CA VAL A 77 -3.35 3.16 3.16
C VAL A 77 -2.13 2.27 3.03
N PHE A 78 -1.07 2.60 3.78
CA PHE A 78 0.16 1.82 3.82
C PHE A 78 0.76 1.84 5.22
N ALA A 79 1.53 0.80 5.54
CA ALA A 79 2.32 0.73 6.76
C ALA A 79 3.77 1.06 6.41
N LEU A 80 4.37 1.98 7.16
CA LEU A 80 5.80 2.31 7.10
C LEU A 80 6.49 1.75 8.33
N GLU A 81 7.67 1.16 8.18
CA GLU A 81 8.43 0.61 9.29
C GLU A 81 9.80 1.29 9.42
N ILE A 82 10.17 1.62 10.65
CA ILE A 82 11.55 1.99 10.97
C ILE A 82 11.93 1.47 12.35
N ASP A 83 13.06 0.77 12.46
CA ASP A 83 13.57 0.23 13.73
C ASP A 83 12.50 -0.53 14.57
N GLY A 84 11.58 -1.24 13.89
CA GLY A 84 10.47 -1.98 14.50
C GLY A 84 9.25 -1.13 14.89
N LEU A 85 9.28 0.18 14.66
CA LEU A 85 8.12 1.06 14.75
C LEU A 85 7.33 1.01 13.44
N VAL A 86 6.15 0.38 13.49
CA VAL A 86 5.22 0.29 12.35
C VAL A 86 4.14 1.36 12.47
N VAL A 87 4.08 2.28 11.52
CA VAL A 87 3.11 3.40 11.49
C VAL A 87 2.19 3.22 10.29
N GLU A 88 0.88 3.22 10.54
CA GLU A 88 -0.12 3.25 9.47
C GLU A 88 -0.33 4.69 9.01
N VAL A 89 -0.37 4.89 7.71
CA VAL A 89 -0.54 6.18 7.07
C VAL A 89 -1.60 6.06 5.99
N GLU A 90 -2.55 6.98 6.05
CA GLU A 90 -3.60 7.15 5.04
C GLU A 90 -3.39 8.47 4.31
N VAL A 91 -3.39 8.41 2.97
CA VAL A 91 -3.31 9.57 2.09
C VAL A 91 -4.57 9.65 1.26
N SER A 92 -5.23 10.80 1.29
CA SER A 92 -6.30 11.15 0.37
C SER A 92 -5.82 12.25 -0.56
N ASN A 93 -5.64 11.94 -1.84
CA ASN A 93 -5.21 12.92 -2.84
C ASN A 93 -6.39 13.76 -3.33
N GLY A 94 -6.22 15.08 -3.34
CA GLY A 94 -7.18 16.02 -3.90
C GLY A 94 -7.21 15.99 -5.44
N ILE A 95 -8.30 16.48 -6.03
CA ILE A 95 -8.37 16.70 -7.49
C ILE A 95 -8.04 18.16 -7.80
N GLY A 96 -7.13 18.39 -8.74
CA GLY A 96 -6.74 19.73 -9.18
C GLY A 96 -5.94 20.47 -8.10
N GLU A 97 -6.43 21.63 -7.67
CA GLU A 97 -5.76 22.49 -6.66
C GLU A 97 -6.16 22.14 -5.21
N GLN A 98 -6.89 21.05 -5.00
CA GLN A 98 -7.25 20.62 -3.65
C GLN A 98 -6.03 20.08 -2.90
N PRO A 99 -5.82 20.45 -1.62
CA PRO A 99 -4.73 19.91 -0.83
C PRO A 99 -4.92 18.41 -0.59
N ASP A 100 -3.79 17.72 -0.48
CA ASP A 100 -3.78 16.33 -0.07
C ASP A 100 -3.92 16.24 1.45
N LEU A 101 -4.64 15.21 1.90
CA LEU A 101 -4.79 14.91 3.31
C LEU A 101 -3.92 13.73 3.69
N LEU A 102 -3.20 13.88 4.80
CA LEU A 102 -2.40 12.83 5.40
C LEU A 102 -2.91 12.58 6.81
N PHE A 103 -3.23 11.32 7.12
CA PHE A 103 -3.59 10.85 8.44
C PHE A 103 -2.59 9.80 8.89
N VAL A 104 -2.18 9.87 10.16
CA VAL A 104 -1.13 9.01 10.71
C VAL A 104 -1.64 8.35 11.98
N THR A 105 -1.59 7.02 12.00
CA THR A 105 -1.98 6.17 13.12
C THR A 105 -0.77 5.36 13.59
N PRO A 106 -0.06 5.84 14.63
CA PRO A 106 1.05 5.10 15.23
C PRO A 106 0.57 3.87 16.00
N PRO A 107 1.48 2.94 16.36
CA PRO A 107 1.13 1.80 17.20
C PRO A 107 0.91 2.25 18.66
N MET A 108 0.37 1.35 19.49
CA MET A 108 0.16 1.63 20.91
C MET A 108 1.47 2.06 21.61
N GLY A 109 1.36 3.02 22.52
CA GLY A 109 2.51 3.62 23.21
C GLY A 109 3.10 4.84 22.48
N PHE A 110 2.56 5.21 21.32
CA PHE A 110 2.95 6.38 20.53
C PHE A 110 1.74 7.24 20.15
N VAL A 111 2.01 8.49 19.77
CA VAL A 111 1.01 9.45 19.26
C VAL A 111 1.60 10.26 18.11
N ALA A 112 0.77 10.63 17.13
CA ALA A 112 1.14 11.48 16.01
C ALA A 112 0.76 12.94 16.30
N ILE A 113 1.70 13.87 16.11
CA ILE A 113 1.51 15.30 16.39
C ILE A 113 1.94 16.14 15.19
N PRO A 114 0.99 16.80 14.48
CA PRO A 114 -0.45 16.53 14.53
C PRO A 114 -0.78 15.14 13.96
N SER A 115 -1.95 14.57 14.26
CA SER A 115 -2.36 13.27 13.69
C SER A 115 -2.85 13.35 12.24
N ARG A 116 -3.15 14.58 11.79
CA ARG A 116 -3.62 14.88 10.43
C ARG A 116 -3.02 16.20 9.97
N ILE A 117 -2.66 16.27 8.70
CA ILE A 117 -2.29 17.52 8.01
C ILE A 117 -2.96 17.62 6.65
N GLU A 118 -3.12 18.86 6.19
CA GLU A 118 -3.45 19.19 4.81
C GLU A 118 -2.20 19.79 4.17
N VAL A 119 -1.82 19.32 2.98
CA VAL A 119 -0.57 19.72 2.31
C VAL A 119 -0.88 20.13 0.88
N HIS A 120 -0.63 21.39 0.54
CA HIS A 120 -0.89 21.89 -0.82
C HIS A 120 0.18 21.40 -1.79
N GLU A 121 -0.11 21.53 -3.08
CA GLU A 121 0.83 21.19 -4.13
C GLU A 121 2.16 21.95 -3.97
N GLY A 122 3.27 21.21 -4.01
CA GLY A 122 4.62 21.76 -3.87
C GLY A 122 5.05 21.98 -2.41
N GLU A 123 4.17 21.73 -1.44
CA GLU A 123 4.50 21.81 -0.02
C GLU A 123 5.01 20.48 0.53
N THR A 124 5.62 20.55 1.71
CA THR A 124 6.01 19.38 2.50
C THR A 124 5.35 19.45 3.86
N GLY A 125 4.58 18.42 4.16
CA GLY A 125 4.00 18.18 5.46
C GLY A 125 4.93 17.39 6.37
N ARG A 126 4.84 17.65 7.68
CA ARG A 126 5.58 16.92 8.71
C ARG A 126 4.65 16.55 9.85
N ILE A 127 4.72 15.29 10.29
CA ILE A 127 4.04 14.77 11.49
C ILE A 127 5.08 14.10 12.37
N ALA A 128 5.18 14.53 13.63
CA ALA A 128 6.09 13.92 14.60
C ALA A 128 5.42 12.72 15.29
N ILE A 129 6.14 11.60 15.43
CA ILE A 129 5.74 10.45 16.22
C ILE A 129 6.37 10.57 17.60
N MET A 130 5.54 10.77 18.62
CA MET A 130 5.97 10.96 20.01
C MET A 130 5.61 9.74 20.85
N HIS A 131 6.33 9.51 21.95
CA HIS A 131 5.85 8.57 22.97
C HIS A 131 4.56 9.09 23.61
N ALA A 132 3.57 8.22 23.77
CA ALA A 132 2.38 8.54 24.53
C ALA A 132 2.78 8.76 26.00
N LEU A 133 2.45 9.94 26.55
CA LEU A 133 2.56 10.13 28.00
C LEU A 133 1.49 9.25 28.65
N LEU A 134 1.93 8.19 29.34
CA LEU A 134 1.06 7.45 30.24
C LEU A 134 0.79 8.36 31.44
N SER A 135 -0.39 8.98 31.46
CA SER A 135 -0.90 9.76 32.60
C SER A 135 -1.38 8.84 33.72
#